data_AF-A0A2H0C203-F1
#
_entry.id   AF-A0A2H0C203-F1
#
_cell.length_a   1.000
_cell.length_b   1.000
_cell.length_c   1.000
_cell.angle_alpha   90.00
_cell.angle_beta   90.00
_cell.angle_gamma   90.00
#
_symmetry.space_group_name_H-M   'P 1'
#
loop_
_entity.id
_entity.type
_entity.pdbx_description
1 polymer ?
#
loop_
_entity_poly.entity_id
_entity_poly.type
_entity_poly.pdbx_seq_one_letter_code
_entity_poly.pdbx_strand_id
1 'polypeptide(L)'
;MRIDGDFVAKKLGKNIGNIIIAQRDDEGNIHCENLIGAVVIPLGIAGPLRINGDHINGDYYVPLATTEGALVASVNRGCKVISLSGGVNVSLNRIGTTRGPVFYVNSLKEADKFETWLQTNEKKIAKVIEQTSSHLKFIKLETKNVGNYIYVRLYFNTDQAMGMNMATIATQKFADYVALETKTKCLTIAGNYDIDKKPSWLNFISGRGFQGWGEIIIKEKIINEILKTTSRKIFDVWLAKCMIGSAMSGSMGFNAHFANIIAAFYVATGQDLAHVVEGSMGITSTKVLGNNDLYFSVYLPALMLGMVGGGTKLRTQTEAREIIGVNKIEQLVEVLVGAILAGELSLLASL
;
A
#
# COMPACT_ATOMS: atom_id res chain seq x y z
N MET A 1 24.69 -14.71 -23.45
CA MET A 1 25.20 -15.61 -22.39
C MET A 1 24.17 -15.58 -21.26
N ARG A 2 23.56 -16.72 -20.91
CA ARG A 2 22.62 -16.79 -19.78
C ARG A 2 23.42 -16.61 -18.49
N ILE A 3 23.01 -15.69 -17.63
CA ILE A 3 23.56 -15.52 -16.28
C ILE A 3 22.63 -16.31 -15.36
N ASP A 4 23.05 -17.50 -14.96
CA ASP A 4 22.34 -18.36 -14.00
C ASP A 4 23.21 -18.64 -12.77
N GLY A 5 22.65 -19.32 -11.77
CA GLY A 5 23.34 -19.60 -10.50
C GLY A 5 24.66 -20.36 -10.69
N ASP A 6 24.69 -21.37 -11.56
CA ASP A 6 25.90 -22.15 -11.82
C ASP A 6 26.98 -21.32 -12.51
N PHE A 7 26.61 -20.49 -13.49
CA PHE A 7 27.52 -19.56 -14.13
C PHE A 7 28.13 -18.60 -13.12
N VAL A 8 27.32 -18.00 -12.24
CA VAL A 8 27.78 -17.06 -11.22
C VAL A 8 28.70 -17.76 -10.21
N ALA A 9 28.31 -18.94 -9.72
CA ALA A 9 29.09 -19.75 -8.80
C ALA A 9 30.49 -20.05 -9.36
N LYS A 10 30.54 -20.52 -10.61
CA LYS A 10 31.79 -20.84 -11.32
C LYS A 10 32.62 -19.60 -11.60
N LYS A 11 32.00 -18.51 -12.07
CA LYS A 11 32.70 -17.27 -12.43
C LYS A 11 33.36 -16.60 -11.21
N LEU A 12 32.70 -16.65 -10.05
CA LEU A 12 33.20 -16.04 -8.82
C LEU A 12 34.00 -17.01 -7.93
N GLY A 13 34.00 -18.31 -8.23
CA GLY A 13 34.59 -19.33 -7.36
C GLY A 13 33.93 -19.40 -5.98
N LYS A 14 32.60 -19.20 -5.92
CA LYS A 14 31.81 -19.17 -4.68
C LYS A 14 30.70 -20.21 -4.72
N ASN A 15 30.44 -20.86 -3.59
CA ASN A 15 29.30 -21.75 -3.44
C ASN A 15 28.05 -20.91 -3.07
N ILE A 16 27.05 -20.92 -3.94
CA ILE A 16 25.75 -20.25 -3.73
C ILE A 16 24.57 -21.25 -3.73
N GLY A 17 24.83 -22.50 -3.36
CA GLY A 17 23.83 -23.59 -3.38
C GLY A 17 22.55 -23.28 -2.60
N ASN A 18 22.63 -22.57 -1.47
CA ASN A 18 21.44 -22.19 -0.70
C ASN A 18 20.51 -21.24 -1.47
N ILE A 19 21.05 -20.34 -2.29
CA ILE A 19 20.25 -19.43 -3.13
C ILE A 19 19.52 -20.24 -4.20
N ILE A 20 20.20 -21.21 -4.81
CA ILE A 20 19.64 -22.08 -5.85
C ILE A 20 18.53 -22.96 -5.25
N ILE A 21 18.79 -23.62 -4.12
CA ILE A 21 17.85 -24.53 -3.43
C ILE A 21 16.61 -23.79 -2.90
N ALA A 22 16.74 -22.52 -2.56
CA ALA A 22 15.63 -21.70 -2.06
C ALA A 22 14.55 -21.45 -3.13
N GLN A 23 14.87 -21.56 -4.42
CA GLN A 23 13.89 -21.36 -5.49
C GLN A 23 12.88 -22.52 -5.51
N ARG A 24 11.60 -22.21 -5.28
CA ARG A 24 10.49 -23.18 -5.26
C ARG A 24 9.58 -23.08 -6.48
N ASP A 25 9.58 -21.93 -7.15
CA ASP A 25 8.72 -21.62 -8.28
C ASP A 25 9.40 -21.92 -9.62
N ASP A 26 8.57 -22.28 -10.61
CA ASP A 26 9.00 -22.47 -11.99
C ASP A 26 9.37 -21.11 -12.61
N GLU A 27 10.45 -21.05 -13.41
CA GLU A 27 10.96 -19.78 -13.96
C GLU A 27 9.89 -18.99 -14.73
N GLY A 28 8.97 -19.67 -15.42
CA GLY A 28 7.88 -19.02 -16.16
C GLY A 28 6.86 -18.27 -15.29
N ASN A 29 6.81 -18.55 -13.99
CA ASN A 29 5.94 -17.88 -13.03
C ASN A 29 6.66 -16.76 -12.25
N ILE A 30 7.97 -16.61 -12.44
CA ILE A 30 8.80 -15.63 -11.75
C ILE A 30 8.99 -14.40 -12.65
N HIS A 31 8.68 -13.22 -12.12
CA HIS A 31 8.91 -11.94 -12.80
C HIS A 31 10.25 -11.34 -12.34
N CYS A 32 11.36 -11.93 -12.78
CA CYS A 32 12.73 -11.49 -12.47
C CYS A 32 13.70 -11.89 -13.60
N GLU A 33 14.47 -10.94 -14.13
CA GLU A 33 15.50 -11.20 -15.13
C GLU A 33 16.82 -11.67 -14.50
N ASN A 34 17.62 -12.47 -15.24
CA ASN A 34 18.88 -13.05 -14.75
C ASN A 34 18.71 -13.79 -13.41
N LEU A 35 17.68 -14.62 -13.32
CA LEU A 35 17.36 -15.40 -12.14
C LEU A 35 18.49 -16.40 -11.81
N ILE A 36 18.97 -16.36 -10.56
CA ILE A 36 20.04 -17.24 -10.05
C ILE A 36 19.57 -18.13 -8.89
N GLY A 37 18.30 -18.02 -8.49
CA GLY A 37 17.72 -18.65 -7.31
C GLY A 37 16.82 -17.68 -6.54
N ALA A 38 16.65 -17.90 -5.23
CA ALA A 38 15.80 -17.08 -4.38
C ALA A 38 16.44 -16.76 -3.01
N VAL A 39 15.85 -15.80 -2.30
CA VAL A 39 16.15 -15.49 -0.89
C VAL A 39 14.97 -15.91 -0.04
N VAL A 40 15.24 -16.54 1.10
CA VAL A 40 14.21 -16.93 2.08
C VAL A 40 14.12 -15.87 3.17
N ILE A 41 12.89 -15.45 3.49
CA ILE A 41 12.59 -14.55 4.60
C ILE A 41 11.73 -15.34 5.60
N PRO A 42 12.06 -15.36 6.90
CA PRO A 42 11.26 -16.05 7.91
C PRO A 42 9.81 -15.56 7.93
N LEU A 43 8.85 -16.49 7.97
CA LEU A 43 7.41 -16.20 8.02
C LEU A 43 6.85 -16.57 9.40
N GLY A 44 6.27 -15.59 10.10
CA GLY A 44 5.53 -15.79 11.34
C GLY A 44 4.04 -15.50 11.17
N ILE A 45 3.25 -15.86 12.19
CA ILE A 45 1.80 -15.60 12.24
C ILE A 45 1.48 -14.75 13.49
N ALA A 46 0.64 -13.73 13.32
CA ALA A 46 0.03 -12.97 14.41
C ALA A 46 -1.50 -13.17 14.40
N GLY A 47 -2.12 -13.43 15.55
CA GLY A 47 -3.58 -13.56 15.64
C GLY A 47 -4.10 -14.41 16.82
N PRO A 48 -5.42 -14.60 16.91
CA PRO A 48 -6.43 -14.09 15.97
C PRO A 48 -6.62 -12.57 16.09
N LEU A 49 -6.73 -11.90 14.95
CA LEU A 49 -7.12 -10.50 14.79
C LEU A 49 -8.62 -10.44 14.50
N ARG A 50 -9.42 -10.01 15.47
CA ARG A 50 -10.87 -9.80 15.27
C ARG A 50 -11.11 -8.51 14.50
N ILE A 51 -11.76 -8.59 13.35
CA ILE A 51 -12.09 -7.45 12.48
C ILE A 51 -13.60 -7.34 12.32
N ASN A 52 -14.11 -6.11 12.42
CA ASN A 52 -15.46 -5.70 12.11
C ASN A 52 -15.38 -4.71 10.92
N GLY A 53 -15.23 -5.25 9.71
CA GLY A 53 -15.03 -4.50 8.47
C GLY A 53 -16.30 -4.37 7.62
N ASP A 54 -16.22 -3.54 6.60
CA ASP A 54 -17.25 -3.39 5.56
C ASP A 54 -17.34 -4.64 4.66
N HIS A 55 -16.24 -5.39 4.52
CA HIS A 55 -16.14 -6.55 3.62
C HIS A 55 -15.82 -7.87 4.33
N ILE A 56 -15.29 -7.83 5.54
CA ILE A 56 -15.03 -9.00 6.39
C ILE A 56 -15.48 -8.78 7.83
N ASN A 57 -15.93 -9.86 8.47
CA ASN A 57 -16.25 -9.84 9.89
C ASN A 57 -15.88 -11.19 10.52
N GLY A 58 -14.92 -11.21 11.44
CA GLY A 58 -14.43 -12.46 12.02
C GLY A 58 -13.00 -12.39 12.55
N ASP A 59 -12.46 -13.57 12.88
CA ASP A 59 -11.09 -13.75 13.36
C ASP A 59 -10.15 -14.15 12.21
N TYR A 60 -9.06 -13.41 12.05
CA TYR A 60 -8.08 -13.62 10.98
C TYR A 60 -6.68 -13.87 11.55
N TYR A 61 -5.90 -14.72 10.87
CA TYR A 61 -4.49 -14.93 11.17
C TYR A 61 -3.63 -14.20 10.13
N VAL A 62 -2.71 -13.37 10.62
CA VAL A 62 -1.94 -12.44 9.78
C VAL A 62 -0.53 -13.01 9.57
N PRO A 63 -0.18 -13.44 8.34
CA PRO A 63 1.17 -13.83 7.98
C PRO A 63 2.07 -12.60 7.84
N LEU A 64 3.24 -12.65 8.48
CA LEU A 64 4.22 -11.56 8.49
C LEU A 64 5.62 -12.13 8.23
N ALA A 65 6.21 -11.76 7.09
CA ALA A 65 7.54 -12.21 6.70
C ALA A 65 8.59 -11.15 7.06
N THR A 66 9.49 -11.44 8.00
CA THR A 66 10.45 -10.47 8.50
C THR A 66 11.70 -11.13 9.08
N THR A 67 12.79 -10.37 9.10
CA THR A 67 14.01 -10.69 9.86
C THR A 67 14.14 -9.85 11.14
N GLU A 68 13.23 -8.90 11.36
CA GLU A 68 13.22 -8.06 12.55
C GLU A 68 12.68 -8.84 13.77
N GLY A 69 13.53 -8.97 14.79
CA GLY A 69 13.14 -9.60 16.05
C GLY A 69 11.97 -8.87 16.71
N ALA A 70 11.12 -9.63 17.41
CA ALA A 70 9.96 -9.14 18.15
C ALA A 70 8.82 -8.48 17.34
N LEU A 71 8.98 -8.18 16.04
CA LEU A 71 7.91 -7.56 15.24
C LEU A 71 6.61 -8.39 15.27
N VAL A 72 6.68 -9.67 14.89
CA VAL A 72 5.52 -10.58 14.88
C VAL A 72 4.90 -10.72 16.27
N ALA A 73 5.74 -10.84 17.30
CA ALA A 73 5.28 -10.94 18.68
C ALA A 73 4.56 -9.67 19.16
N SER A 74 5.04 -8.49 18.76
CA SER A 74 4.41 -7.21 19.05
C SER A 74 3.05 -7.09 18.36
N VAL A 75 2.97 -7.39 17.06
CA VAL A 75 1.67 -7.40 16.34
C VAL A 75 0.71 -8.40 16.99
N ASN A 76 1.19 -9.59 17.35
CA ASN A 76 0.39 -10.61 18.03
C ASN A 76 -0.17 -10.14 19.38
N ARG A 77 0.63 -9.40 20.18
CA ARG A 77 0.15 -8.75 21.41
C ARG A 77 -0.95 -7.73 21.11
N GLY A 78 -0.79 -6.93 20.05
CA GLY A 78 -1.81 -6.02 19.56
C GLY A 78 -3.11 -6.73 19.18
N CYS A 79 -3.03 -7.82 18.42
CA CYS A 79 -4.19 -8.64 18.04
C CYS A 79 -4.93 -9.15 19.28
N LYS A 80 -4.19 -9.57 20.33
CA LYS A 80 -4.80 -10.00 21.59
C LYS A 80 -5.62 -8.90 22.26
N VAL A 81 -5.10 -7.66 22.29
CA VAL A 81 -5.81 -6.51 22.85
C VAL A 81 -7.06 -6.18 22.05
N ILE A 82 -6.94 -6.19 20.71
CA ILE A 82 -8.06 -5.93 19.80
C ILE A 82 -9.18 -6.96 20.03
N SER A 83 -8.85 -8.24 20.02
CA SER A 83 -9.82 -9.32 20.16
C SER A 83 -10.51 -9.31 21.54
N LEU A 84 -9.78 -8.97 22.61
CA LEU A 84 -10.37 -8.78 23.94
C LEU A 84 -11.25 -7.52 24.06
N SER A 85 -11.06 -6.55 23.15
CA SER A 85 -11.82 -5.29 23.11
C SER A 85 -13.01 -5.34 22.15
N GLY A 86 -13.32 -6.52 21.58
CA GLY A 86 -14.47 -6.72 20.70
C GLY A 86 -14.18 -6.57 19.20
N GLY A 87 -12.91 -6.41 18.82
CA GLY A 87 -12.49 -6.25 17.44
C GLY A 87 -12.19 -4.82 17.03
N VAL A 88 -11.44 -4.69 15.93
CA VAL A 88 -11.16 -3.40 15.30
C VAL A 88 -12.24 -3.12 14.26
N ASN A 89 -12.81 -1.92 14.28
CA ASN A 89 -13.68 -1.47 13.21
C ASN A 89 -12.82 -0.96 12.06
N VAL A 90 -13.06 -1.45 10.85
CA VAL A 90 -12.27 -1.07 9.67
C VAL A 90 -13.21 -0.58 8.59
N SER A 91 -12.85 0.54 7.95
CA SER A 91 -13.56 1.04 6.77
C SER A 91 -12.57 1.45 5.70
N LEU A 92 -12.96 1.29 4.44
CA LEU A 92 -12.12 1.53 3.28
C LEU A 92 -12.79 2.47 2.28
N ASN A 93 -11.96 3.20 1.55
CA ASN A 93 -12.38 3.90 0.35
C ASN A 93 -11.45 3.56 -0.81
N ARG A 94 -12.04 3.09 -1.91
CA ARG A 94 -11.29 2.72 -3.11
C ARG A 94 -11.08 3.95 -3.99
N ILE A 95 -9.85 4.47 -3.97
CA ILE A 95 -9.44 5.61 -4.81
C ILE A 95 -9.06 5.16 -6.22
N GLY A 96 -8.44 3.99 -6.31
CA GLY A 96 -7.94 3.43 -7.56
C GLY A 96 -6.46 3.72 -7.82
N THR A 97 -5.91 2.95 -8.75
CA THR A 97 -4.52 3.08 -9.20
C THR A 97 -4.38 4.31 -10.06
N THR A 98 -3.28 5.04 -9.90
CA THR A 98 -3.07 6.29 -10.63
C THR A 98 -1.85 6.25 -11.52
N ARG A 99 -1.90 7.03 -12.61
CA ARG A 99 -0.77 7.35 -13.47
C ARG A 99 -0.79 8.83 -13.83
N GLY A 100 0.37 9.49 -13.78
CA GLY A 100 0.47 10.93 -14.01
C GLY A 100 1.30 11.31 -15.24
N PRO A 101 0.77 11.24 -16.47
CA PRO A 101 1.45 11.80 -17.65
C PRO A 101 1.66 13.31 -17.53
N VAL A 102 2.68 13.82 -18.23
CA VAL A 102 2.93 15.26 -18.38
C VAL A 102 2.94 15.65 -19.86
N PHE A 103 2.20 16.71 -20.17
CA PHE A 103 2.07 17.29 -21.49
C PHE A 103 2.74 18.66 -21.56
N TYR A 104 3.20 19.04 -22.74
CA TYR A 104 3.79 20.36 -22.99
C TYR A 104 2.93 21.15 -23.98
N VAL A 105 2.69 22.43 -23.65
CA VAL A 105 1.96 23.40 -24.49
C VAL A 105 2.82 24.63 -24.76
N ASN A 106 2.52 25.44 -25.77
CA ASN A 106 3.37 26.58 -26.15
C ASN A 106 3.00 27.88 -25.43
N SER A 107 1.84 27.95 -24.77
CA SER A 107 1.41 29.13 -24.03
C SER A 107 0.37 28.80 -22.95
N LEU A 108 0.16 29.71 -22.00
CA LEU A 108 -0.91 29.58 -21.00
C LEU A 108 -2.31 29.48 -21.65
N LYS A 109 -2.55 30.22 -22.74
CA LYS A 109 -3.81 30.14 -23.49
C LYS A 109 -4.03 28.76 -24.13
N GLU A 110 -2.96 28.09 -24.53
CA GLU A 110 -3.04 26.69 -24.99
C GLU A 110 -3.27 25.72 -23.82
N ALA A 111 -2.72 26.01 -22.64
CA ALA A 111 -3.01 25.24 -21.43
C ALA A 111 -4.50 25.25 -21.09
N ASP A 112 -5.11 26.44 -21.04
CA ASP A 112 -6.54 26.59 -20.74
C ASP A 112 -7.42 25.84 -21.75
N LYS A 113 -7.07 25.93 -23.05
CA LYS A 113 -7.75 25.19 -24.12
C LYS A 113 -7.61 23.68 -23.93
N PHE A 114 -6.41 23.21 -23.57
CA PHE A 114 -6.13 21.79 -23.36
C PHE A 114 -6.89 21.24 -22.15
N GLU A 115 -6.89 21.94 -21.01
CA GLU A 115 -7.64 21.55 -19.83
C GLU A 115 -9.15 21.53 -20.07
N THR A 116 -9.68 22.56 -20.74
CA THR A 116 -11.08 22.61 -21.16
C THR A 116 -11.44 21.43 -22.08
N TRP A 117 -10.54 21.08 -23.00
CA TRP A 117 -10.73 19.94 -23.89
C TRP A 117 -10.77 18.62 -23.13
N LEU A 118 -9.88 18.41 -22.15
CA LEU A 118 -9.87 17.21 -21.30
C LEU A 118 -11.20 17.04 -20.56
N GLN A 119 -11.70 18.10 -19.92
CA GLN A 119 -12.97 18.09 -19.19
C GLN A 119 -14.15 17.82 -20.12
N THR A 120 -14.22 18.49 -21.28
CA THR A 120 -15.34 18.35 -22.22
C THR A 120 -15.37 16.98 -22.91
N ASN A 121 -14.22 16.31 -23.03
CA ASN A 121 -14.10 15.02 -23.72
C ASN A 121 -13.92 13.82 -22.77
N GLU A 122 -14.12 13.99 -21.46
CA GLU A 122 -13.90 12.95 -20.45
C GLU A 122 -14.61 11.62 -20.80
N LYS A 123 -15.86 11.66 -21.26
CA LYS A 123 -16.60 10.46 -21.69
C LYS A 123 -15.97 9.74 -22.89
N LYS A 124 -15.36 10.48 -23.83
CA LYS A 124 -14.66 9.87 -24.98
C LYS A 124 -13.31 9.31 -24.54
N ILE A 125 -12.59 10.04 -23.69
CA ILE A 125 -11.35 9.60 -23.06
C ILE A 125 -11.56 8.28 -22.32
N ALA A 126 -12.62 8.19 -21.50
CA ALA A 126 -12.98 6.97 -20.79
C ALA A 126 -13.17 5.79 -21.75
N LYS A 127 -13.92 5.96 -22.84
CA LYS A 127 -14.12 4.91 -23.85
C LYS A 127 -12.80 4.44 -24.48
N VAL A 128 -11.89 5.35 -24.79
CA VAL A 128 -10.58 5.03 -25.40
C VAL A 128 -9.68 4.28 -24.41
N ILE A 129 -9.65 4.72 -23.15
CA ILE A 129 -8.88 4.09 -22.08
C ILE A 129 -9.38 2.67 -21.80
N GLU A 130 -10.69 2.49 -21.67
CA GLU A 130 -11.31 1.21 -21.29
C GLU A 130 -11.24 0.16 -22.40
N GLN A 131 -10.88 0.52 -23.63
CA GLN A 131 -10.59 -0.45 -24.70
C GLN A 131 -9.31 -1.26 -24.44
N THR A 132 -8.42 -0.78 -23.58
CA THR A 132 -7.13 -1.42 -23.33
C THR A 132 -7.22 -2.69 -22.47
N SER A 133 -8.28 -2.83 -21.65
CA SER A 133 -8.47 -3.98 -20.76
C SER A 133 -9.90 -4.05 -20.26
N SER A 134 -10.47 -5.26 -20.20
CA SER A 134 -11.76 -5.52 -19.56
C SER A 134 -11.75 -5.36 -18.04
N HIS A 135 -10.56 -5.39 -17.41
CA HIS A 135 -10.36 -5.27 -15.96
C HIS A 135 -9.98 -3.86 -15.53
N LEU A 136 -10.00 -2.88 -16.45
CA LEU A 136 -9.67 -1.49 -16.15
C LEU A 136 -10.88 -0.60 -16.46
N LYS A 137 -11.29 0.18 -15.46
CA LYS A 137 -12.30 1.24 -15.60
C LYS A 137 -11.69 2.60 -15.29
N PHE A 138 -11.97 3.58 -16.15
CA PHE A 138 -11.57 4.96 -15.91
C PHE A 138 -12.49 5.55 -14.84
N ILE A 139 -11.91 6.18 -13.81
CA ILE A 139 -12.69 6.79 -12.71
C ILE A 139 -12.84 8.29 -12.97
N LYS A 140 -11.71 8.99 -13.06
CA LYS A 140 -11.62 10.44 -13.24
C LYS A 140 -10.21 10.85 -13.66
N LEU A 141 -10.06 12.12 -14.04
CA LEU A 141 -8.77 12.77 -14.19
C LEU A 141 -8.73 14.09 -13.41
N GLU A 142 -7.53 14.47 -12.96
CA GLU A 142 -7.28 15.76 -12.33
C GLU A 142 -6.06 16.41 -13.00
N THR A 143 -6.07 17.73 -13.17
CA THR A 143 -4.95 18.43 -13.81
C THR A 143 -4.25 19.37 -12.85
N LYS A 144 -2.96 19.60 -13.10
CA LYS A 144 -2.18 20.66 -12.47
C LYS A 144 -1.16 21.20 -13.45
N ASN A 145 -1.00 22.50 -13.49
CA ASN A 145 -0.12 23.18 -14.44
C ASN A 145 1.00 23.96 -13.72
N VAL A 146 2.19 23.96 -14.32
CA VAL A 146 3.32 24.82 -13.94
C VAL A 146 4.00 25.28 -15.21
N GLY A 147 3.90 26.58 -15.52
CA GLY A 147 4.38 27.13 -16.79
C GLY A 147 3.73 26.44 -17.98
N ASN A 148 4.56 25.87 -18.85
CA ASN A 148 4.13 25.17 -20.07
C ASN A 148 3.87 23.66 -19.86
N TYR A 149 3.98 23.16 -18.63
CA TYR A 149 3.76 21.76 -18.30
C TYR A 149 2.39 21.54 -17.67
N ILE A 150 1.67 20.54 -18.17
CA ILE A 150 0.35 20.15 -17.69
C ILE A 150 0.42 18.70 -17.26
N TYR A 151 0.35 18.48 -15.96
CA TYR A 151 0.29 17.17 -15.34
C TYR A 151 -1.16 16.73 -15.30
N VAL A 152 -1.44 15.52 -15.77
CA VAL A 152 -2.77 14.92 -15.73
C VAL A 152 -2.69 13.67 -14.87
N ARG A 153 -3.35 13.64 -13.73
CA ARG A 153 -3.44 12.47 -12.86
C ARG A 153 -4.68 11.67 -13.23
N LEU A 154 -4.49 10.53 -13.86
CA LEU A 154 -5.55 9.60 -14.22
C LEU A 154 -5.78 8.61 -13.07
N TYR A 155 -7.05 8.31 -12.79
CA TYR A 155 -7.46 7.35 -11.76
C TYR A 155 -8.18 6.16 -12.41
N PHE A 156 -7.81 4.96 -12.01
CA PHE A 156 -8.30 3.72 -12.59
C PHE A 156 -8.77 2.74 -11.52
N ASN A 157 -9.92 2.11 -11.72
CA ASN A 157 -10.29 0.89 -11.01
C ASN A 157 -9.71 -0.29 -11.80
N THR A 158 -8.87 -1.09 -11.15
CA THR A 158 -8.12 -2.20 -11.75
C THR A 158 -8.55 -3.57 -11.21
N ASP A 159 -9.80 -3.65 -10.73
CA ASP A 159 -10.43 -4.88 -10.21
C ASP A 159 -9.59 -5.54 -9.10
N GLN A 160 -9.16 -6.79 -9.23
CA GLN A 160 -8.39 -7.49 -8.20
C GLN A 160 -6.87 -7.26 -8.29
N ALA A 161 -6.40 -6.57 -9.33
CA ALA A 161 -4.98 -6.29 -9.52
C ALA A 161 -4.60 -4.96 -8.89
N MET A 162 -3.36 -4.87 -8.43
CA MET A 162 -2.73 -3.57 -8.10
C MET A 162 -2.68 -2.66 -9.34
N GLY A 163 -2.55 -3.26 -10.54
CA GLY A 163 -3.01 -2.62 -11.78
C GLY A 163 -2.04 -1.66 -12.46
N MET A 164 -0.79 -1.56 -12.01
CA MET A 164 0.18 -0.61 -12.55
C MET A 164 0.51 -0.81 -14.03
N ASN A 165 0.66 -2.05 -14.50
CA ASN A 165 0.89 -2.32 -15.92
C ASN A 165 -0.33 -1.93 -16.77
N MET A 166 -1.54 -2.24 -16.29
CA MET A 166 -2.78 -1.83 -16.97
C MET A 166 -2.90 -0.31 -17.04
N ALA A 167 -2.65 0.38 -15.93
CA ALA A 167 -2.66 1.85 -15.87
C ALA A 167 -1.63 2.48 -16.83
N THR A 168 -0.44 1.88 -16.95
CA THR A 168 0.60 2.34 -17.90
C THR A 168 0.14 2.21 -19.35
N ILE A 169 -0.41 1.04 -19.74
CA ILE A 169 -0.92 0.81 -21.11
C ILE A 169 -2.10 1.74 -21.43
N ALA A 170 -3.05 1.85 -20.50
CA ALA A 170 -4.18 2.78 -20.58
C ALA A 170 -3.72 4.23 -20.76
N THR A 171 -2.71 4.65 -20.01
CA THR A 171 -2.16 6.00 -20.10
C THR A 171 -1.44 6.25 -21.41
N GLN A 172 -0.72 5.26 -21.95
CA GLN A 172 -0.12 5.39 -23.27
C GLN A 172 -1.20 5.58 -24.34
N LYS A 173 -2.27 4.76 -24.29
CA LYS A 173 -3.40 4.89 -25.22
C LYS A 173 -4.09 6.26 -25.11
N PHE A 174 -4.25 6.76 -23.88
CA PHE A 174 -4.74 8.11 -23.62
C PHE A 174 -3.83 9.18 -24.22
N ALA A 175 -2.52 9.09 -23.99
CA ALA A 175 -1.55 10.05 -24.51
C ALA A 175 -1.54 10.09 -26.04
N ASP A 176 -1.62 8.93 -26.70
CA ASP A 176 -1.69 8.83 -28.16
C ASP A 176 -2.98 9.48 -28.70
N TYR A 177 -4.12 9.24 -28.04
CA TYR A 177 -5.40 9.85 -28.41
C TYR A 177 -5.40 11.37 -28.23
N VAL A 178 -4.87 11.85 -27.11
CA VAL A 178 -4.70 13.29 -26.85
C VAL A 178 -3.84 13.94 -27.93
N ALA A 179 -2.71 13.33 -28.27
CA ALA A 179 -1.80 13.85 -29.28
C ALA A 179 -2.47 13.91 -30.67
N LEU A 180 -3.30 12.92 -31.00
CA LEU A 180 -4.05 12.88 -32.26
C LEU A 180 -5.04 14.06 -32.36
N GLU A 181 -5.85 14.25 -31.31
CA GLU A 181 -6.96 15.20 -31.29
C GLU A 181 -6.54 16.65 -31.06
N THR A 182 -5.52 16.87 -30.23
CA THR A 182 -5.15 18.23 -29.77
C THR A 182 -3.81 18.71 -30.31
N LYS A 183 -3.00 17.82 -30.91
CA LYS A 183 -1.59 18.05 -31.27
C LYS A 183 -0.68 18.37 -30.08
N THR A 184 -1.18 18.21 -28.85
CA THR A 184 -0.39 18.39 -27.62
C THR A 184 0.52 17.19 -27.39
N LYS A 185 1.82 17.45 -27.19
CA LYS A 185 2.81 16.39 -27.01
C LYS A 185 2.84 15.91 -25.56
N CYS A 186 2.63 14.61 -25.35
CA CYS A 186 2.99 13.95 -24.10
C CYS A 186 4.51 13.79 -24.04
N LEU A 187 5.15 14.29 -22.97
CA LEU A 187 6.59 14.15 -22.78
C LEU A 187 6.95 12.82 -22.14
N THR A 188 6.14 12.38 -21.17
CA THR A 188 6.25 11.08 -20.52
C THR A 188 4.90 10.70 -19.90
N ILE A 189 4.60 9.40 -19.89
CA ILE A 189 3.41 8.86 -19.24
C ILE A 189 3.55 8.74 -17.72
N ALA A 190 4.76 8.93 -17.18
CA ALA A 190 5.05 8.93 -15.75
C ALA A 190 5.87 10.19 -15.40
N GLY A 191 5.18 11.31 -15.23
CA GLY A 191 5.75 12.62 -14.92
C GLY A 191 5.92 12.89 -13.43
N ASN A 192 6.02 11.85 -12.60
CA ASN A 192 6.00 11.94 -11.13
C ASN A 192 4.78 12.71 -10.59
N TYR A 193 3.62 12.54 -11.22
CA TYR A 193 2.33 13.07 -10.74
C TYR A 193 1.31 11.94 -10.54
N ASP A 194 1.81 10.71 -10.37
CA ASP A 194 1.02 9.52 -10.03
C ASP A 194 0.62 9.50 -8.55
N ILE A 195 1.48 9.51 -7.52
CA ILE A 195 2.95 9.33 -7.49
C ILE A 195 3.29 7.90 -7.07
N ASP A 196 4.16 7.24 -7.81
CA ASP A 196 4.47 5.83 -7.61
C ASP A 196 5.76 5.62 -6.83
N LYS A 197 5.79 4.90 -5.70
CA LYS A 197 7.04 4.53 -4.99
C LYS A 197 7.91 5.72 -4.53
N LYS A 198 7.30 6.90 -4.34
CA LYS A 198 7.91 8.07 -3.70
C LYS A 198 6.94 8.64 -2.65
N PRO A 199 7.43 9.15 -1.51
CA PRO A 199 6.57 9.80 -0.53
C PRO A 199 6.00 11.09 -1.13
N SER A 200 4.70 11.34 -0.94
CA SER A 200 4.05 12.51 -1.54
C SER A 200 2.80 12.95 -0.80
N TRP A 201 2.71 14.26 -0.55
CA TRP A 201 1.49 14.92 -0.08
C TRP A 201 0.31 14.76 -1.06
N LEU A 202 0.56 14.62 -2.37
CA LEU A 202 -0.51 14.36 -3.33
C LEU A 202 -1.20 13.02 -3.07
N ASN A 203 -0.41 11.97 -2.79
CA ASN A 203 -0.96 10.68 -2.38
C ASN A 203 -1.60 10.77 -0.99
N PHE A 204 -1.04 11.55 -0.07
CA PHE A 204 -1.60 11.74 1.27
C PHE A 204 -2.99 12.40 1.26
N ILE A 205 -3.15 13.44 0.43
CA ILE A 205 -4.34 14.29 0.37
C ILE A 205 -5.41 13.68 -0.54
N SER A 206 -5.03 13.29 -1.77
CA SER A 206 -5.97 12.81 -2.79
C SER A 206 -6.07 11.29 -2.84
N GLY A 207 -5.29 10.58 -2.03
CA GLY A 207 -5.25 9.12 -1.97
C GLY A 207 -4.57 8.47 -3.18
N ARG A 208 -4.32 7.16 -3.07
CA ARG A 208 -3.89 6.26 -4.17
C ARG A 208 -4.13 4.80 -3.78
N GLY A 209 -4.67 3.98 -4.69
CA GLY A 209 -5.05 2.61 -4.36
C GLY A 209 -6.25 2.59 -3.41
N PHE A 210 -6.03 2.21 -2.15
CA PHE A 210 -7.04 2.26 -1.09
C PHE A 210 -6.65 3.27 -0.01
N GLN A 211 -7.65 4.01 0.47
CA GLN A 211 -7.60 4.62 1.78
C GLN A 211 -8.20 3.66 2.80
N GLY A 212 -7.63 3.62 4.00
CA GLY A 212 -8.12 2.77 5.08
C GLY A 212 -8.15 3.49 6.42
N TRP A 213 -9.18 3.22 7.19
CA TRP A 213 -9.35 3.66 8.56
C TRP A 213 -9.55 2.44 9.46
N GLY A 214 -8.86 2.41 10.58
CA GLY A 214 -9.08 1.43 11.63
C GLY A 214 -9.29 2.15 12.96
N GLU A 215 -10.26 1.75 13.76
CA GLU A 215 -10.45 2.31 15.10
C GLU A 215 -10.92 1.29 16.13
N ILE A 216 -10.59 1.58 17.39
CA ILE A 216 -10.97 0.76 18.53
C ILE A 216 -11.06 1.60 19.81
N ILE A 217 -11.91 1.15 20.73
CA ILE A 217 -11.92 1.62 22.12
C ILE A 217 -11.42 0.48 23.02
N ILE A 218 -10.40 0.76 23.82
CA ILE A 218 -9.74 -0.24 24.68
C ILE A 218 -10.01 0.13 26.13
N LYS A 219 -10.54 -0.84 26.88
CA LYS A 219 -10.85 -0.65 28.30
C LYS A 219 -9.59 -0.44 29.13
N GLU A 220 -9.61 0.46 30.10
CA GLU A 220 -8.47 0.73 31.01
C GLU A 220 -7.88 -0.56 31.60
N LYS A 221 -8.74 -1.49 32.03
CA LYS A 221 -8.33 -2.80 32.55
C LYS A 221 -7.43 -3.57 31.57
N ILE A 222 -7.78 -3.62 30.28
CA ILE A 222 -7.02 -4.34 29.26
C ILE A 222 -5.67 -3.65 29.02
N ILE A 223 -5.64 -2.32 29.04
CA ILE A 223 -4.40 -1.55 28.90
C ILE A 223 -3.45 -1.89 30.06
N ASN A 224 -3.93 -1.87 31.30
CA ASN A 224 -3.13 -2.20 32.48
C ASN A 224 -2.65 -3.66 32.47
N GLU A 225 -3.55 -4.61 32.17
CA GLU A 225 -3.28 -6.04 32.29
C GLU A 225 -2.46 -6.60 31.13
N ILE A 226 -2.67 -6.13 29.89
CA ILE A 226 -2.03 -6.71 28.70
C ILE A 226 -0.90 -5.81 28.18
N LEU A 227 -1.16 -4.52 28.06
CA LEU A 227 -0.18 -3.55 27.56
C LEU A 227 0.78 -3.06 28.66
N LYS A 228 0.48 -3.33 29.93
CA LYS A 228 1.33 -3.00 31.10
C LYS A 228 1.66 -1.50 31.20
N THR A 229 0.72 -0.66 30.77
CA THR A 229 0.83 0.81 30.80
C THR A 229 -0.52 1.44 31.12
N THR A 230 -0.66 2.76 30.97
CA THR A 230 -1.92 3.50 31.17
C THR A 230 -2.33 4.24 29.90
N SER A 231 -3.62 4.52 29.72
CA SER A 231 -4.13 5.30 28.59
C SER A 231 -3.48 6.69 28.50
N ARG A 232 -3.26 7.35 29.64
CA ARG A 232 -2.58 8.65 29.70
C ARG A 232 -1.14 8.59 29.19
N LYS A 233 -0.36 7.59 29.60
CA LYS A 233 1.02 7.40 29.11
C LYS A 233 1.06 7.19 27.60
N ILE A 234 0.17 6.34 27.07
CA ILE A 234 0.06 6.12 25.61
C ILE A 234 -0.24 7.45 24.90
N PHE A 235 -1.18 8.24 25.42
CA PHE A 235 -1.52 9.54 24.85
C PHE A 235 -0.33 10.51 24.88
N ASP A 236 0.39 10.60 25.99
CA ASP A 236 1.55 11.51 26.12
C ASP A 236 2.68 11.12 25.15
N VAL A 237 2.97 9.83 25.01
CA VAL A 237 3.95 9.31 24.04
C VAL A 237 3.49 9.59 22.61
N TRP A 238 2.22 9.30 22.28
CA TRP A 238 1.67 9.58 20.95
C TRP A 238 1.80 11.07 20.58
N LEU A 239 1.43 11.97 21.50
CA LEU A 239 1.48 13.41 21.26
C LEU A 239 2.92 13.88 21.03
N ALA A 240 3.85 13.46 21.90
CA ALA A 240 5.25 13.85 21.80
C ALA A 240 5.94 13.27 20.56
N LYS A 241 5.67 12.00 20.23
CA LYS A 241 6.36 11.25 19.17
C LYS A 241 5.69 11.39 17.82
N CYS A 242 4.46 10.89 17.69
CA CYS A 242 3.77 10.76 16.40
C CYS A 242 3.25 12.09 15.88
N MET A 243 2.92 13.03 16.77
CA MET A 243 2.44 14.36 16.35
C MET A 243 3.56 15.38 16.36
N ILE A 244 4.06 15.77 17.54
CA ILE A 244 5.05 16.84 17.68
C ILE A 244 6.37 16.43 17.03
N GLY A 245 6.88 15.22 17.29
CA GLY A 245 8.12 14.73 16.69
C GLY A 245 8.07 14.64 15.16
N SER A 246 6.98 14.11 14.60
CA SER A 246 6.79 14.07 13.14
C SER A 246 6.66 15.47 12.53
N ALA A 247 5.95 16.39 13.18
CA ALA A 247 5.87 17.78 12.74
C ALA A 247 7.25 18.47 12.74
N MET A 248 8.01 18.31 13.83
CA MET A 248 9.35 18.91 13.96
C MET A 248 10.36 18.38 12.94
N SER A 249 10.17 17.15 12.46
CA SER A 249 11.05 16.52 11.47
C SER A 249 10.60 16.69 10.02
N GLY A 250 9.44 17.30 9.77
CA GLY A 250 8.86 17.40 8.42
C GLY A 250 8.44 16.05 7.84
N SER A 251 8.16 15.06 8.69
CA SER A 251 7.75 13.71 8.29
C SER A 251 6.35 13.70 7.66
N MET A 252 6.12 12.78 6.72
CA MET A 252 4.78 12.44 6.21
C MET A 252 4.14 11.26 6.96
N GLY A 253 4.91 10.60 7.84
CA GLY A 253 4.43 9.55 8.73
C GLY A 253 4.18 10.10 10.12
N PHE A 254 2.92 10.31 10.48
CA PHE A 254 2.47 10.68 11.82
C PHE A 254 2.09 9.40 12.60
N ASN A 255 2.98 8.42 12.55
CA ASN A 255 2.84 7.09 13.10
C ASN A 255 4.17 6.62 13.70
N ALA A 256 4.17 5.46 14.35
CA ALA A 256 5.31 4.87 15.00
C ALA A 256 6.04 3.89 14.08
N HIS A 257 5.34 2.95 13.44
CA HIS A 257 5.99 1.92 12.61
C HIS A 257 5.10 1.27 11.54
N PHE A 258 4.22 2.02 10.86
CA PHE A 258 3.39 1.45 9.78
C PHE A 258 4.22 0.68 8.74
N ALA A 259 5.39 1.21 8.38
CA ALA A 259 6.30 0.60 7.42
C ALA A 259 6.70 -0.84 7.78
N ASN A 260 6.90 -1.16 9.06
CA ASN A 260 7.30 -2.49 9.51
C ASN A 260 6.22 -3.53 9.23
N ILE A 261 4.97 -3.23 9.60
CA ILE A 261 3.83 -4.14 9.36
C ILE A 261 3.59 -4.29 7.86
N ILE A 262 3.61 -3.18 7.11
CA ILE A 262 3.34 -3.18 5.67
C ILE A 262 4.40 -3.99 4.93
N ALA A 263 5.68 -3.76 5.21
CA ALA A 263 6.76 -4.52 4.59
C ALA A 263 6.62 -6.02 4.88
N ALA A 264 6.38 -6.39 6.14
CA ALA A 264 6.26 -7.79 6.53
C ALA A 264 5.05 -8.49 5.88
N PHE A 265 3.92 -7.79 5.81
CA PHE A 265 2.71 -8.28 5.16
C PHE A 265 2.89 -8.36 3.63
N TYR A 266 3.54 -7.37 3.02
CA TYR A 266 3.73 -7.28 1.57
C TYR A 266 4.64 -8.38 1.06
N VAL A 267 5.76 -8.65 1.76
CA VAL A 267 6.63 -9.80 1.45
C VAL A 267 5.85 -11.11 1.57
N ALA A 268 5.11 -11.29 2.68
CA ALA A 268 4.36 -12.51 2.94
C ALA A 268 3.30 -12.78 1.87
N THR A 269 2.62 -11.74 1.38
CA THR A 269 1.47 -11.88 0.48
C THR A 269 1.78 -11.61 -0.98
N GLY A 270 3.04 -11.34 -1.34
CA GLY A 270 3.50 -11.19 -2.73
C GLY A 270 3.19 -9.86 -3.37
N GLN A 271 3.13 -8.80 -2.56
CA GLN A 271 2.94 -7.43 -3.02
C GLN A 271 4.27 -6.80 -3.47
N ASP A 272 4.20 -5.68 -4.17
CA ASP A 272 5.40 -4.94 -4.57
C ASP A 272 5.94 -4.14 -3.38
N LEU A 273 7.13 -4.53 -2.90
CA LEU A 273 7.76 -3.97 -1.70
C LEU A 273 8.09 -2.49 -1.82
N ALA A 274 8.27 -1.96 -3.02
CA ALA A 274 8.56 -0.54 -3.18
C ALA A 274 7.35 0.35 -2.83
N HIS A 275 6.14 -0.22 -2.78
CA HIS A 275 4.96 0.49 -2.28
C HIS A 275 4.88 0.60 -0.76
N VAL A 276 5.82 0.02 -0.01
CA VAL A 276 6.01 0.34 1.42
C VAL A 276 6.22 1.85 1.60
N VAL A 277 6.86 2.52 0.63
CA VAL A 277 7.05 3.97 0.64
C VAL A 277 5.72 4.72 0.81
N GLU A 278 4.71 4.34 0.04
CA GLU A 278 3.40 4.99 0.08
C GLU A 278 2.59 4.53 1.30
N GLY A 279 2.58 3.22 1.56
CA GLY A 279 1.85 2.66 2.68
C GLY A 279 2.35 3.13 4.04
N SER A 280 3.64 3.47 4.16
CA SER A 280 4.23 3.98 5.41
C SER A 280 3.72 5.35 5.83
N MET A 281 3.11 6.10 4.91
CA MET A 281 2.46 7.36 5.22
C MET A 281 1.15 7.12 5.96
N GLY A 282 0.77 8.06 6.82
CA GLY A 282 -0.51 7.99 7.53
C GLY A 282 -0.45 8.61 8.90
N ILE A 283 -1.57 8.54 9.60
CA ILE A 283 -1.77 9.19 10.90
C ILE A 283 -2.27 8.16 11.90
N THR A 284 -1.59 8.06 13.02
CA THR A 284 -2.13 7.43 14.24
C THR A 284 -2.78 8.52 15.07
N SER A 285 -3.96 8.27 15.62
CA SER A 285 -4.69 9.20 16.49
C SER A 285 -5.15 8.49 17.76
N THR A 286 -5.12 9.19 18.89
CA THR A 286 -5.62 8.62 20.15
C THR A 286 -6.20 9.68 21.07
N LYS A 287 -7.10 9.25 21.95
CA LYS A 287 -7.76 10.10 22.94
C LYS A 287 -8.06 9.29 24.19
N VAL A 288 -7.73 9.85 25.36
CA VAL A 288 -8.19 9.32 26.64
C VAL A 288 -9.64 9.73 26.85
N LEU A 289 -10.50 8.74 27.11
CA LEU A 289 -11.92 8.94 27.36
C LEU A 289 -12.17 9.27 28.85
N GLY A 290 -13.35 9.79 29.17
CA GLY A 290 -13.67 10.25 30.54
C GLY A 290 -13.65 9.15 31.60
N ASN A 291 -13.69 7.88 31.19
CA ASN A 291 -13.59 6.69 32.03
C ASN A 291 -12.20 6.03 31.98
N ASN A 292 -11.16 6.76 31.55
CA ASN A 292 -9.78 6.29 31.33
C ASN A 292 -9.59 5.23 30.23
N ASP A 293 -10.64 4.84 29.52
CA ASP A 293 -10.49 4.03 28.31
C ASP A 293 -9.73 4.82 27.23
N LEU A 294 -9.18 4.10 26.26
CA LEU A 294 -8.41 4.69 25.17
C LEU A 294 -9.15 4.49 23.84
N TYR A 295 -9.52 5.59 23.19
CA TYR A 295 -9.82 5.58 21.77
C TYR A 295 -8.50 5.59 20.99
N PHE A 296 -8.34 4.70 20.02
CA PHE A 296 -7.15 4.58 19.20
C PHE A 296 -7.53 4.32 17.75
N SER A 297 -6.92 5.03 16.81
CA SER A 297 -7.20 4.87 15.38
C SER A 297 -5.99 5.09 14.49
N VAL A 298 -6.06 4.55 13.29
CA VAL A 298 -5.09 4.72 12.22
C VAL A 298 -5.80 5.17 10.94
N TYR A 299 -5.15 6.05 10.17
CA TYR A 299 -5.54 6.45 8.83
C TYR A 299 -4.38 6.21 7.87
N LEU A 300 -4.65 5.48 6.80
CA LEU A 300 -3.70 5.17 5.73
C LEU A 300 -4.22 5.75 4.41
N PRO A 301 -3.56 6.76 3.83
CA PRO A 301 -4.06 7.45 2.64
C PRO A 301 -3.81 6.68 1.34
N ALA A 302 -2.81 5.80 1.33
CA ALA A 302 -2.33 5.18 0.10
C ALA A 302 -1.83 3.75 0.31
N LEU A 303 -2.73 2.77 0.14
CA LEU A 303 -2.42 1.34 0.17
C LEU A 303 -2.49 0.75 -1.24
N MET A 304 -1.32 0.43 -1.79
CA MET A 304 -1.15 -0.19 -3.11
C MET A 304 -0.85 -1.68 -2.97
N LEU A 305 -1.81 -2.53 -3.31
CA LEU A 305 -1.72 -4.00 -3.25
C LEU A 305 -2.73 -4.64 -4.23
N GLY A 306 -2.57 -5.94 -4.47
CA GLY A 306 -3.44 -6.73 -5.34
C GLY A 306 -3.58 -8.19 -4.89
N MET A 307 -4.66 -8.84 -5.33
CA MET A 307 -4.87 -10.29 -5.17
C MET A 307 -4.29 -11.09 -6.34
N VAL A 308 -4.09 -10.46 -7.49
CA VAL A 308 -3.59 -11.10 -8.72
C VAL A 308 -2.47 -10.28 -9.37
N GLY A 309 -1.59 -10.99 -10.08
CA GLY A 309 -0.45 -10.42 -10.81
C GLY A 309 0.78 -10.17 -9.94
N GLY A 310 1.92 -9.90 -10.57
CA GLY A 310 3.19 -9.70 -9.86
C GLY A 310 3.58 -10.92 -9.03
N GLY A 311 4.11 -10.68 -7.82
CA GLY A 311 4.55 -11.72 -6.90
C GLY A 311 3.44 -12.54 -6.25
N THR A 312 2.17 -12.18 -6.48
CA THR A 312 1.04 -12.90 -5.86
C THR A 312 0.95 -14.36 -6.33
N LYS A 313 1.43 -14.67 -7.54
CA LYS A 313 1.37 -16.03 -8.11
C LYS A 313 2.43 -16.99 -7.56
N LEU A 314 3.40 -16.49 -6.82
CA LEU A 314 4.43 -17.34 -6.21
C LEU A 314 3.78 -18.25 -5.17
N ARG A 315 4.23 -19.51 -5.11
CA ARG A 315 3.59 -20.57 -4.32
C ARG A 315 3.52 -20.22 -2.84
N THR A 316 4.64 -19.79 -2.25
CA THR A 316 4.67 -19.45 -0.81
C THR A 316 3.80 -18.24 -0.46
N GLN A 317 3.71 -17.26 -1.35
CA GLN A 317 2.86 -16.07 -1.16
C GLN A 317 1.38 -16.41 -1.34
N THR A 318 1.07 -17.39 -2.18
CA THR A 318 -0.29 -17.93 -2.35
C THR A 318 -0.74 -18.64 -1.10
N GLU A 319 0.06 -19.57 -0.58
CA GLU A 319 -0.21 -20.27 0.68
C GLU A 319 -0.39 -19.28 1.85
N ALA A 320 0.46 -18.25 1.94
CA ALA A 320 0.32 -17.22 2.96
C ALA A 320 -1.02 -16.47 2.87
N ARG A 321 -1.51 -16.14 1.67
CA ARG A 321 -2.85 -15.53 1.50
C ARG A 321 -3.98 -16.51 1.81
N GLU A 322 -3.79 -17.81 1.54
CA GLU A 322 -4.77 -18.84 1.92
C GLU A 322 -4.93 -18.96 3.44
N ILE A 323 -3.84 -18.76 4.22
CA ILE A 323 -3.91 -18.69 5.69
C ILE A 323 -4.83 -17.56 6.16
N ILE A 324 -4.83 -16.41 5.46
CA ILE A 324 -5.72 -15.29 5.77
C ILE A 324 -7.17 -15.67 5.46
N GLY A 325 -7.41 -16.45 4.41
CA GLY A 325 -8.74 -16.93 4.06
C GLY A 325 -9.64 -15.89 3.39
N VAL A 326 -9.06 -14.93 2.66
CA VAL A 326 -9.77 -13.87 1.92
C VAL A 326 -9.65 -14.04 0.42
N ASN A 327 -10.68 -13.64 -0.33
CA ASN A 327 -10.76 -13.84 -1.78
C ASN A 327 -10.90 -12.56 -2.61
N LYS A 328 -11.12 -11.41 -1.96
CA LYS A 328 -11.20 -10.10 -2.62
C LYS A 328 -10.16 -9.14 -2.08
N ILE A 329 -9.73 -8.21 -2.92
CA ILE A 329 -8.71 -7.23 -2.57
C ILE A 329 -9.12 -6.33 -1.41
N GLU A 330 -10.39 -5.92 -1.36
CA GLU A 330 -10.92 -5.11 -0.27
C GLU A 330 -10.77 -5.81 1.08
N GLN A 331 -11.06 -7.12 1.13
CA GLN A 331 -10.90 -7.93 2.34
C GLN A 331 -9.43 -8.02 2.79
N LEU A 332 -8.50 -8.20 1.85
CA LEU A 332 -7.07 -8.23 2.15
C LEU A 332 -6.60 -6.89 2.73
N VAL A 333 -7.11 -5.78 2.19
CA VAL A 333 -6.81 -4.43 2.70
C VAL A 333 -7.35 -4.25 4.12
N GLU A 334 -8.56 -4.75 4.42
CA GLU A 334 -9.10 -4.67 5.79
C GLU A 334 -8.24 -5.43 6.82
N VAL A 335 -7.74 -6.61 6.44
CA VAL A 335 -6.80 -7.38 7.27
C VAL A 335 -5.51 -6.59 7.51
N LEU A 336 -4.96 -5.97 6.46
CA LEU A 336 -3.76 -5.16 6.58
C LEU A 336 -3.96 -3.95 7.51
N VAL A 337 -5.07 -3.20 7.36
CA VAL A 337 -5.38 -2.05 8.22
C VAL A 337 -5.51 -2.47 9.68
N GLY A 338 -6.20 -3.59 9.95
CA GLY A 338 -6.30 -4.14 11.30
C GLY A 338 -4.95 -4.57 11.88
N ALA A 339 -4.09 -5.20 11.08
CA ALA A 339 -2.75 -5.60 11.49
C ALA A 339 -1.85 -4.40 11.80
N ILE A 340 -1.98 -3.31 11.02
CA ILE A 340 -1.26 -2.06 11.26
C ILE A 340 -1.71 -1.44 12.58
N LEU A 341 -3.01 -1.35 12.83
CA LEU A 341 -3.52 -0.85 14.12
C LEU A 341 -3.01 -1.70 15.29
N ALA A 342 -3.03 -3.02 15.16
CA ALA A 342 -2.52 -3.95 16.17
C ALA A 342 -1.05 -3.69 16.50
N GLY A 343 -0.20 -3.64 15.46
CA GLY A 343 1.21 -3.35 15.63
C GLY A 343 1.45 -1.98 16.24
N GLU A 344 0.79 -0.95 15.71
CA GLU A 344 0.95 0.45 16.13
C GLU A 344 0.60 0.64 17.61
N LEU A 345 -0.56 0.12 18.02
CA LEU A 345 -1.00 0.14 19.41
C LEU A 345 0.00 -0.53 20.34
N SER A 346 0.48 -1.73 19.94
CA SER A 346 1.43 -2.48 20.75
C SER A 346 2.74 -1.72 20.88
N LEU A 347 3.29 -1.15 19.81
CA LEU A 347 4.55 -0.41 19.89
C LEU A 347 4.42 0.83 20.76
N LEU A 348 3.40 1.67 20.55
CA LEU A 348 3.20 2.88 21.33
C LEU A 348 3.01 2.60 22.83
N ALA A 349 2.41 1.48 23.18
CA ALA A 349 2.26 1.09 24.57
C ALA A 349 3.54 0.55 25.23
N SER A 350 4.54 0.19 24.43
CA SER A 350 5.85 -0.32 24.89
C SER A 350 6.92 0.75 25.05
N LEU A 351 6.65 1.97 24.56
CA LEU A 351 7.49 3.16 24.73
C LEU A 351 7.07 3.90 26.00
#